data_AF-A0A4R4G3D1-F1
#
_entry.id   AF-A0A4R4G3D1-F1
#
_cell.length_a   1.000
_cell.length_b   1.000
_cell.length_c   1.000
_cell.angle_alpha   90.00
_cell.angle_beta   90.00
_cell.angle_gamma   90.00
#
_symmetry.space_group_name_H-M   'P 1'
#
loop_
_entity.id
_entity.type
_entity.pdbx_description
1 polymer ?
#
loop_
_entity_poly.entity_id
_entity_poly.type
_entity_poly.pdbx_seq_one_letter_code
_entity_poly.pdbx_strand_id
1 'polypeptide(L)'
;MMNLETFKRDIKTRYRTLGSADLESKVSSIVESLHNEWSVAPDALSVQEMKMFTGAMIEEEGESLYHELEELLAQKERIERQIARKSEELQHLKYNLFNALEKHFGSDETTLERLHQVKIQSIDLLEILEEITESAVITTLEKGSDIEETLEEIIKEITFESLNANVLNAVRIRRILSSILHSAMSVAEATPNQADTILRGTLRGIHTALIKSIEKFRQYLLYVPEEVKALYRDEYKTIEVELDNVDTLFTQIFHGLKSHNNPAFVEKLERLNEEITTGSDELKRLSQETVELLRSRLARIKRGVTERGNKLLKSKSAQEAKAMGARAWSVAKSAMEGAIKGAKDVMEKK
;
A
#
# COMPACT_ATOMS: atom_id res chain seq x y z
N MET A 1 35.13 22.81 -28.32
CA MET A 1 33.97 22.26 -27.62
C MET A 1 34.51 21.49 -26.43
N MET A 2 34.11 21.83 -25.19
CA MET A 2 34.69 21.24 -23.98
C MET A 2 34.38 19.74 -23.91
N ASN A 3 35.38 18.91 -23.59
CA ASN A 3 35.16 17.47 -23.40
C ASN A 3 34.56 17.24 -22.01
N LEU A 4 33.26 16.96 -21.99
CA LEU A 4 32.45 16.81 -20.79
C LEU A 4 32.95 15.69 -19.86
N GLU A 5 33.40 14.55 -20.39
CA GLU A 5 33.95 13.45 -19.59
C GLU A 5 35.27 13.82 -18.90
N THR A 6 36.13 14.54 -19.62
CA THR A 6 37.40 15.03 -19.06
C THR A 6 37.13 16.06 -17.98
N PHE A 7 36.20 16.98 -18.24
CA PHE A 7 35.78 17.99 -17.28
C PHE A 7 35.18 17.40 -16.00
N LYS A 8 34.28 16.41 -16.11
CA LYS A 8 33.71 15.69 -14.96
C LYS A 8 34.80 15.04 -14.10
N ARG A 9 35.74 14.34 -14.74
CA ARG A 9 36.85 13.66 -14.05
C ARG A 9 37.76 14.65 -13.33
N ASP A 10 38.08 15.77 -13.97
CA ASP A 10 39.00 16.75 -13.40
C ASP A 10 38.36 17.46 -12.18
N ILE A 11 37.06 17.74 -12.22
CA ILE A 11 36.30 18.25 -11.06
C ILE A 11 36.35 17.26 -9.90
N LYS A 12 36.05 15.98 -10.15
CA LYS A 12 36.10 14.94 -9.11
C LYS A 12 37.48 14.81 -8.47
N THR A 13 38.51 14.84 -9.31
CA THR A 13 39.90 14.73 -8.86
C THR A 13 40.26 15.92 -7.95
N ARG A 14 39.92 17.13 -8.37
CA ARG A 14 40.12 18.35 -7.59
C ARG A 14 39.32 18.31 -6.29
N TYR A 15 38.06 17.88 -6.34
CA TYR A 15 37.19 17.79 -5.19
C TYR A 15 37.75 16.86 -4.10
N ARG A 16 38.28 15.69 -4.50
CA ARG A 16 38.96 14.74 -3.59
C ARG A 16 40.20 15.33 -2.92
N THR A 17 40.97 16.17 -3.63
CA THR A 17 42.18 16.79 -3.06
C THR A 17 41.89 17.81 -1.96
N LEU A 18 40.65 18.31 -1.88
CA LEU A 18 40.23 19.26 -0.83
C LEU A 18 39.92 18.57 0.50
N GLY A 19 39.89 17.24 0.53
CA GLY A 19 39.85 16.43 1.75
C GLY A 19 38.68 16.77 2.68
N SER A 20 38.98 17.09 3.94
CA SER A 20 38.00 17.36 4.99
C SER A 20 37.58 18.83 5.13
N ALA A 21 37.88 19.68 4.13
CA ALA A 21 37.38 21.06 4.13
C ALA A 21 35.84 21.08 4.16
N ASP A 22 35.27 22.14 4.73
CA ASP A 22 33.82 22.31 4.74
C ASP A 22 33.29 22.52 3.30
N LEU A 23 32.00 22.20 3.11
CA LEU A 23 31.36 22.23 1.80
C LEU A 23 31.48 23.60 1.10
N GLU A 24 31.38 24.70 1.85
CA GLU A 24 31.43 26.04 1.28
C GLU A 24 32.83 26.38 0.79
N SER A 25 33.86 26.02 1.57
CA SER A 25 35.26 26.13 1.15
C SER A 25 35.58 25.24 -0.05
N LYS A 26 35.06 24.01 -0.09
CA LYS A 26 35.26 23.09 -1.22
C LYS A 26 34.63 23.65 -2.50
N VAL A 27 33.37 24.07 -2.44
CA VAL A 27 32.65 24.64 -3.57
C VAL A 27 33.32 25.92 -4.07
N SER A 28 33.75 26.79 -3.16
CA SER A 28 34.44 28.04 -3.53
C SER A 28 35.74 27.76 -4.29
N SER A 29 36.55 26.81 -3.82
CA SER A 29 37.79 26.42 -4.49
C SER A 29 37.55 25.83 -5.88
N ILE A 30 36.52 25.00 -6.05
CA ILE A 30 36.17 24.39 -7.33
C ILE A 30 35.60 25.44 -8.31
N VAL A 31 34.86 26.42 -7.81
CA VAL A 31 34.37 27.56 -8.61
C VAL A 31 35.50 28.47 -9.05
N GLU A 32 36.51 28.71 -8.20
CA GLU A 32 37.72 29.46 -8.59
C GLU A 32 38.53 28.73 -9.69
N SER A 33 38.60 27.40 -9.61
CA SER A 33 39.23 26.58 -10.66
C SER A 33 38.53 26.67 -12.03
N LEU A 34 37.22 27.01 -12.09
CA LEU A 34 36.54 27.29 -13.37
C LEU A 34 37.24 28.38 -14.16
N HIS A 35 37.56 29.50 -13.49
CA HIS A 35 38.19 30.63 -14.14
C HIS A 35 39.69 30.40 -14.36
N ASN A 36 40.39 29.89 -13.34
CA ASN A 36 41.84 29.85 -13.31
C ASN A 36 42.45 28.67 -14.09
N GLU A 37 41.75 27.54 -14.15
CA GLU A 37 42.32 26.28 -14.68
C GLU A 37 41.56 25.78 -15.90
N TRP A 38 40.24 25.89 -15.89
CA TRP A 38 39.40 25.46 -17.01
C TRP A 38 39.07 26.59 -18.00
N SER A 39 39.48 27.83 -17.71
CA SER A 39 39.25 29.02 -18.55
C SER A 39 37.77 29.23 -18.92
N VAL A 40 36.86 28.82 -18.03
CA VAL A 40 35.41 28.99 -18.19
C VAL A 40 34.95 30.08 -17.22
N ALA A 41 34.31 31.12 -17.75
CA ALA A 41 33.66 32.11 -16.91
C ALA A 41 32.46 31.44 -16.20
N PRO A 42 32.31 31.54 -14.87
CA PRO A 42 31.23 30.86 -14.13
C PRO A 42 29.82 31.19 -14.63
N ASP A 43 29.64 32.37 -15.22
CA ASP A 43 28.42 32.90 -15.83
C ASP A 43 28.20 32.44 -17.29
N ALA A 44 29.17 31.77 -17.91
CA ALA A 44 29.12 31.29 -19.29
C ALA A 44 28.81 29.79 -19.44
N LEU A 45 28.64 29.05 -18.32
CA LEU A 45 28.32 27.62 -18.35
C LEU A 45 26.93 27.37 -18.93
N SER A 46 26.84 26.46 -19.90
CA SER A 46 25.55 25.96 -20.37
C SER A 46 24.86 25.09 -19.32
N VAL A 47 23.55 24.85 -19.49
CA VAL A 47 22.77 24.00 -18.57
C VAL A 47 23.33 22.58 -18.47
N GLN A 48 23.86 22.03 -19.56
CA GLN A 48 24.47 20.69 -19.55
C GLN A 48 25.79 20.68 -18.79
N GLU A 49 26.64 21.69 -18.98
CA GLU A 49 27.90 21.82 -18.25
C GLU A 49 27.67 22.09 -16.76
N MET A 50 26.65 22.88 -16.41
CA MET A 50 26.26 23.13 -15.02
C MET A 50 25.73 21.86 -14.33
N LYS A 51 24.94 21.03 -15.03
CA LYS A 51 24.51 19.72 -14.52
C LYS A 51 25.68 18.78 -14.29
N MET A 52 26.64 18.77 -15.20
CA MET A 52 27.83 17.95 -15.05
C MET A 52 28.72 18.44 -13.91
N PHE A 53 28.89 19.75 -13.80
CA PHE A 53 29.68 20.40 -12.76
C PHE A 53 29.11 20.12 -11.36
N THR A 54 27.81 20.35 -11.19
CA THR A 54 27.12 20.09 -9.91
C THR A 54 27.01 18.59 -9.61
N GLY A 55 26.70 17.76 -10.60
CA GLY A 55 26.61 16.31 -10.45
C GLY A 55 27.94 15.68 -10.04
N ALA A 56 29.06 16.14 -10.59
CA ALA A 56 30.40 15.66 -10.21
C ALA A 56 30.69 15.92 -8.72
N MET A 57 30.35 17.10 -8.20
CA MET A 57 30.56 17.43 -6.78
C MET A 57 29.62 16.64 -5.86
N ILE A 58 28.35 16.47 -6.25
CA ILE A 58 27.37 15.69 -5.49
C ILE A 58 27.78 14.22 -5.40
N GLU A 59 28.31 13.65 -6.49
CA GLU A 59 28.78 12.26 -6.50
C GLU A 59 29.93 12.04 -5.52
N GLU A 60 30.85 12.99 -5.38
CA GLU A 60 32.00 12.87 -4.46
C GLU A 60 31.64 13.18 -3.02
N GLU A 61 30.92 14.27 -2.77
CA GLU A 61 30.49 14.63 -1.41
C GLU A 61 29.48 13.63 -0.85
N GLY A 62 28.68 13.01 -1.73
CA GLY A 62 27.67 12.01 -1.39
C GLY A 62 28.17 10.55 -1.41
N GLU A 63 29.42 10.27 -1.79
CA GLU A 63 29.91 8.89 -2.01
C GLU A 63 29.70 7.98 -0.79
N SER A 64 30.05 8.49 0.39
CA SER A 64 29.86 7.78 1.67
C SER A 64 28.38 7.55 1.99
N LEU A 65 27.53 8.54 1.70
CA LEU A 65 26.08 8.44 1.94
C LEU A 65 25.42 7.45 0.99
N TYR A 66 25.87 7.37 -0.26
CA TYR A 66 25.40 6.36 -1.22
C TYR A 66 25.79 4.95 -0.79
N HIS A 67 27.04 4.75 -0.36
CA HIS A 67 27.48 3.45 0.18
C HIS A 67 26.69 3.05 1.43
N GLU A 68 26.55 3.97 2.40
CA GLU A 68 25.79 3.70 3.62
C GLU A 68 24.31 3.40 3.30
N LEU A 69 23.71 4.12 2.35
CA LEU A 69 22.34 3.83 1.89
C LEU A 69 22.22 2.44 1.26
N GLU A 70 23.17 2.02 0.43
CA GLU A 70 23.18 0.70 -0.19
C GLU A 70 23.36 -0.41 0.86
N GLU A 71 24.24 -0.20 1.84
CA GLU A 71 24.39 -1.10 2.98
C GLU A 71 23.10 -1.20 3.80
N LEU A 72 22.45 -0.08 4.09
CA LEU A 72 21.18 -0.04 4.81
C LEU A 72 20.06 -0.76 4.04
N LEU A 73 20.01 -0.63 2.71
CA LEU A 73 19.05 -1.35 1.88
C LEU A 73 19.30 -2.86 1.91
N ALA A 74 20.55 -3.30 1.82
CA ALA A 74 20.91 -4.71 1.92
C ALA A 74 20.59 -5.28 3.32
N GLN A 75 20.86 -4.51 4.37
CA GLN A 75 20.50 -4.85 5.75
C GLN A 75 18.97 -4.97 5.91
N LYS A 76 18.21 -4.01 5.36
CA LYS A 76 16.75 -4.05 5.36
C LYS A 76 16.23 -5.34 4.72
N GLU A 77 16.69 -5.67 3.52
CA GLU A 77 16.23 -6.88 2.82
C GLU A 77 16.58 -8.17 3.59
N ARG A 78 17.74 -8.19 4.26
CA ARG A 78 18.14 -9.31 5.13
C ARG A 78 17.22 -9.43 6.35
N ILE A 79 16.89 -8.31 6.98
CA ILE A 79 15.97 -8.26 8.13
C ILE A 79 14.57 -8.71 7.71
N GLU A 80 14.05 -8.24 6.57
CA GLU A 80 12.74 -8.65 6.03
C GLU A 80 12.68 -10.17 5.80
N ARG A 81 13.74 -10.77 5.23
CA ARG A 81 13.84 -12.23 5.09
C ARG A 81 13.89 -12.97 6.43
N GLN A 82 14.55 -12.41 7.44
CA GLN A 82 14.58 -12.99 8.78
C GLN A 82 13.22 -12.92 9.48
N ILE A 83 12.52 -11.80 9.33
CA ILE A 83 11.15 -11.61 9.83
C ILE A 83 10.22 -12.66 9.21
N ALA A 84 10.26 -12.84 7.89
CA ALA A 84 9.43 -13.83 7.21
C ALA A 84 9.66 -15.25 7.75
N ARG A 85 10.93 -15.68 7.87
CA ARG A 85 11.28 -16.99 8.45
C ARG A 85 10.80 -17.14 9.89
N LYS A 86 10.99 -16.12 10.72
CA LYS A 86 10.55 -16.17 12.12
C LYS A 86 9.03 -16.16 12.26
N SER A 87 8.32 -15.54 11.33
CA SER A 87 6.85 -15.58 11.25
C SER A 87 6.37 -17.01 10.98
N GLU A 88 6.98 -17.68 9.99
CA GLU A 88 6.68 -19.08 9.64
C GLU A 88 7.02 -20.04 10.80
N GLU A 89 8.20 -19.91 11.42
CA GLU A 89 8.57 -20.70 12.60
C GLU A 89 7.59 -20.52 13.76
N LEU A 90 7.19 -19.27 14.04
CA LEU A 90 6.22 -18.96 15.09
C LEU A 90 4.86 -19.59 14.80
N GLN A 91 4.46 -19.60 13.54
CA GLN A 91 3.23 -20.22 13.11
C GLN A 91 3.25 -21.75 13.34
N HIS A 92 4.30 -22.44 12.89
CA HIS A 92 4.46 -23.87 13.14
C HIS A 92 4.45 -24.20 14.63
N LEU A 93 5.08 -23.36 15.46
CA LEU A 93 5.04 -23.52 16.91
C LEU A 93 3.61 -23.42 17.46
N LYS A 94 2.83 -22.43 17.01
CA LYS A 94 1.42 -22.27 17.40
C LYS A 94 0.61 -23.51 17.04
N TYR A 95 0.74 -24.04 15.82
CA TYR A 95 0.05 -25.28 15.41
C TYR A 95 0.40 -26.46 16.31
N ASN A 96 1.69 -26.69 16.52
CA ASN A 96 2.16 -27.81 17.31
C ASN A 96 1.65 -27.72 18.74
N LEU A 97 1.60 -26.51 19.30
CA LEU A 97 1.04 -26.26 20.63
C LEU A 97 -0.47 -26.57 20.67
N PHE A 98 -1.27 -26.03 19.75
CA PHE A 98 -2.71 -26.28 19.72
C PHE A 98 -3.04 -27.75 19.48
N ASN A 99 -2.34 -28.43 18.57
CA ASN A 99 -2.54 -29.85 18.32
C ASN A 99 -2.16 -30.71 19.55
N ALA A 100 -1.14 -30.30 20.32
CA ALA A 100 -0.79 -30.96 21.58
C ALA A 100 -1.87 -30.76 22.65
N LEU A 101 -2.43 -29.54 22.73
CA LEU A 101 -3.53 -29.21 23.63
C LEU A 101 -4.81 -29.98 23.28
N GLU A 102 -5.20 -30.02 22.00
CA GLU A 102 -6.36 -30.79 21.51
C GLU A 102 -6.27 -32.28 21.89
N LYS A 103 -5.08 -32.88 21.73
CA LYS A 103 -4.83 -34.27 22.16
C LYS A 103 -5.01 -34.49 23.67
N HIS A 104 -4.69 -33.50 24.49
CA HIS A 104 -4.86 -33.57 25.93
C HIS A 104 -6.31 -33.31 26.39
N PHE A 105 -7.05 -32.48 25.66
CA PHE A 105 -8.42 -32.11 26.00
C PHE A 105 -9.51 -32.98 25.36
N GLY A 106 -9.14 -33.95 24.52
CA GLY A 106 -9.99 -34.73 23.59
C GLY A 106 -11.24 -35.46 24.10
N SER A 107 -11.69 -35.21 25.33
CA SER A 107 -12.93 -35.75 25.92
C SER A 107 -13.93 -34.69 26.38
N ASP A 108 -13.57 -33.40 26.42
CA ASP A 108 -14.48 -32.30 26.77
C ASP A 108 -14.73 -31.39 25.57
N GLU A 109 -15.91 -31.57 24.96
CA GLU A 109 -16.38 -30.84 23.78
C GLU A 109 -16.44 -29.33 24.02
N THR A 110 -16.81 -28.90 25.23
CA THR A 110 -16.91 -27.47 25.58
C THR A 110 -15.55 -26.80 25.74
N THR A 111 -14.55 -27.54 26.24
CA THR A 111 -13.17 -27.05 26.34
C THR A 111 -12.50 -27.03 24.97
N LEU A 112 -12.80 -28.01 24.10
CA LEU A 112 -12.36 -28.01 22.71
C LEU A 112 -12.90 -26.81 21.95
N GLU A 113 -14.20 -26.51 22.00
CA GLU A 113 -14.79 -25.35 21.32
C GLU A 113 -14.09 -24.04 21.71
N ARG A 114 -13.83 -23.84 23.01
CA ARG A 114 -13.08 -22.66 23.50
C ARG A 114 -11.64 -22.64 23.00
N LEU A 115 -10.98 -23.80 22.95
CA LEU A 115 -9.62 -23.91 22.43
C LEU A 115 -9.57 -23.58 20.94
N HIS A 116 -10.54 -24.06 20.15
CA HIS A 116 -10.66 -23.71 18.74
C HIS A 116 -10.90 -22.21 18.54
N GLN A 117 -11.71 -21.58 19.38
CA GLN A 117 -11.89 -20.12 19.37
C GLN A 117 -10.58 -19.37 19.65
N VAL A 118 -9.81 -19.81 20.65
CA VAL A 118 -8.50 -19.21 20.97
C VAL A 118 -7.48 -19.48 19.85
N LYS A 119 -7.51 -20.66 19.21
CA LYS A 119 -6.68 -21.03 18.06
C LYS A 119 -6.91 -20.09 16.88
N ILE A 120 -8.18 -19.85 16.54
CA ILE A 120 -8.63 -18.89 15.51
C ILE A 120 -8.10 -17.48 15.79
N GLN A 121 -8.14 -17.04 17.05
CA GLN A 121 -7.65 -15.70 17.44
C GLN A 121 -6.12 -15.58 17.47
N SER A 122 -5.40 -16.69 17.63
CA SER A 122 -3.96 -16.69 17.91
C SER A 122 -3.09 -16.97 16.68
N ILE A 123 -3.64 -17.66 15.68
CA ILE A 123 -2.93 -18.06 14.46
C ILE A 123 -3.11 -16.97 13.38
N ASP A 124 -2.13 -16.76 12.51
CA ASP A 124 -2.35 -15.94 11.31
C ASP A 124 -3.40 -16.66 10.44
N LEU A 125 -4.66 -16.24 10.60
CA LEU A 125 -5.87 -16.82 10.02
C LEU A 125 -5.76 -17.06 8.51
N LEU A 126 -4.92 -16.28 7.84
CA LEU A 126 -4.77 -16.30 6.39
C LEU A 126 -4.08 -17.57 5.86
N GLU A 127 -3.22 -18.21 6.66
CA GLU A 127 -2.61 -19.50 6.30
C GLU A 127 -3.51 -20.69 6.69
N ILE A 128 -4.38 -20.46 7.67
CA ILE A 128 -5.57 -21.20 8.12
C ILE A 128 -6.73 -21.48 7.19
N LEU A 129 -6.89 -20.51 6.30
CA LEU A 129 -8.22 -20.00 6.06
C LEU A 129 -9.04 -21.02 5.28
N GLU A 130 -8.35 -21.75 4.41
CA GLU A 130 -8.93 -22.79 3.57
C GLU A 130 -9.38 -23.97 4.43
N GLU A 131 -8.54 -24.46 5.35
CA GLU A 131 -8.85 -25.61 6.21
C GLU A 131 -9.95 -25.30 7.23
N ILE A 132 -9.93 -24.09 7.82
CA ILE A 132 -10.98 -23.65 8.75
C ILE A 132 -12.31 -23.53 8.01
N THR A 133 -12.30 -22.89 6.83
CA THR A 133 -13.51 -22.71 6.02
C THR A 133 -14.06 -24.07 5.58
N GLU A 134 -13.20 -24.96 5.10
CA GLU A 134 -13.60 -26.31 4.65
C GLU A 134 -14.22 -27.09 5.80
N SER A 135 -13.55 -27.13 6.96
CA SER A 135 -14.02 -27.83 8.15
C SER A 135 -15.36 -27.27 8.65
N ALA A 136 -15.51 -25.95 8.66
CA ALA A 136 -16.75 -25.29 9.04
C ALA A 136 -17.90 -25.66 8.10
N VAL A 137 -17.65 -25.68 6.79
CA VAL A 137 -18.66 -26.07 5.80
C VAL A 137 -19.06 -27.53 5.97
N ILE A 138 -18.09 -28.44 6.05
CA ILE A 138 -18.35 -29.88 6.23
C ILE A 138 -19.15 -30.14 7.51
N THR A 139 -18.72 -29.56 8.64
CA THR A 139 -19.39 -29.74 9.94
C THR A 139 -20.84 -29.24 9.88
N THR A 140 -21.10 -28.14 9.17
CA THR A 140 -22.46 -27.59 9.02
C THR A 140 -23.34 -28.52 8.19
N LEU A 141 -22.78 -29.11 7.12
CA LEU A 141 -23.48 -30.10 6.30
C LEU A 141 -23.80 -31.38 7.09
N GLU A 142 -22.88 -31.84 7.94
CA GLU A 142 -23.06 -33.02 8.79
C GLU A 142 -24.18 -32.82 9.83
N LYS A 143 -24.34 -31.60 10.36
CA LYS A 143 -25.40 -31.25 11.32
C LYS A 143 -26.78 -31.07 10.67
N GLY A 144 -26.83 -30.84 9.36
CA GLY A 144 -28.00 -31.07 8.49
C GLY A 144 -29.24 -30.17 8.69
N SER A 145 -29.20 -29.17 9.57
CA SER A 145 -30.31 -28.22 9.80
C SER A 145 -29.85 -26.78 9.56
N ASP A 146 -30.70 -25.98 8.93
CA ASP A 146 -30.49 -24.55 8.67
C ASP A 146 -29.09 -24.22 8.09
N ILE A 147 -28.66 -25.03 7.12
CA ILE A 147 -27.31 -25.03 6.54
C ILE A 147 -26.94 -23.63 6.04
N GLU A 148 -27.80 -22.97 5.25
CA GLU A 148 -27.50 -21.65 4.68
C GLU A 148 -27.26 -20.58 5.76
N GLU A 149 -28.14 -20.49 6.75
CA GLU A 149 -28.09 -19.49 7.82
C GLU A 149 -26.93 -19.76 8.79
N THR A 150 -26.69 -21.04 9.10
CA THR A 150 -25.55 -21.45 9.92
C THR A 150 -24.23 -21.14 9.22
N LEU A 151 -24.13 -21.40 7.91
CA LEU A 151 -22.95 -21.03 7.12
C LEU A 151 -22.78 -19.51 7.04
N GLU A 152 -23.86 -18.75 6.85
CA GLU A 152 -23.81 -17.29 6.87
C GLU A 152 -23.18 -16.77 8.16
N GLU A 153 -23.65 -17.26 9.31
CA GLU A 153 -23.16 -16.83 10.61
C GLU A 153 -21.69 -17.24 10.87
N ILE A 154 -21.32 -18.49 10.56
CA ILE A 154 -19.94 -18.97 10.78
C ILE A 154 -18.96 -18.29 9.83
N ILE A 155 -19.28 -18.20 8.53
CA ILE A 155 -18.42 -17.56 7.54
C ILE A 155 -18.30 -16.07 7.82
N LYS A 156 -19.36 -15.42 8.31
CA LYS A 156 -19.29 -14.03 8.78
C LYS A 156 -18.27 -13.87 9.89
N GLU A 157 -18.27 -14.71 10.93
CA GLU A 157 -17.29 -14.61 12.02
C GLU A 157 -15.86 -14.91 11.53
N ILE A 158 -15.66 -15.97 10.73
CA ILE A 158 -14.35 -16.29 10.13
C ILE A 158 -13.82 -15.10 9.31
N THR A 159 -14.66 -14.55 8.45
CA THR A 159 -14.31 -13.42 7.58
C THR A 159 -14.00 -12.18 8.42
N PHE A 160 -14.86 -11.84 9.38
CA PHE A 160 -14.72 -10.66 10.22
C PHE A 160 -13.43 -10.71 11.04
N GLU A 161 -13.13 -11.83 11.70
CA GLU A 161 -11.90 -12.00 12.47
C GLU A 161 -10.66 -12.00 11.58
N SER A 162 -10.73 -12.60 10.39
CA SER A 162 -9.62 -12.59 9.42
C SER A 162 -9.29 -11.20 8.88
N LEU A 163 -10.31 -10.33 8.79
CA LEU A 163 -10.16 -8.92 8.39
C LEU A 163 -9.62 -8.04 9.54
N ASN A 164 -9.80 -8.44 10.79
CA ASN A 164 -9.61 -7.61 11.99
C ASN A 164 -8.14 -7.36 12.41
N ALA A 165 -7.17 -7.65 11.55
CA ALA A 165 -5.76 -7.39 11.79
C ALA A 165 -5.31 -6.06 11.16
N ASN A 166 -5.50 -4.98 11.91
CA ASN A 166 -4.85 -3.66 11.85
C ASN A 166 -4.97 -2.71 10.63
N VAL A 167 -5.28 -3.10 9.38
CA VAL A 167 -5.61 -2.12 8.30
C VAL A 167 -6.46 -2.78 7.20
N LEU A 168 -7.59 -2.17 6.81
CA LEU A 168 -8.34 -2.53 5.60
C LEU A 168 -7.47 -2.26 4.36
N ASN A 169 -7.06 -3.33 3.66
CA ASN A 169 -6.23 -3.29 2.45
C ASN A 169 -6.88 -4.20 1.41
N ALA A 170 -7.16 -3.71 0.19
CA ALA A 170 -7.94 -4.53 -0.75
C ALA A 170 -7.15 -5.73 -1.28
N VAL A 171 -5.83 -5.67 -1.37
CA VAL A 171 -5.02 -6.87 -1.69
C VAL A 171 -5.24 -7.95 -0.63
N ARG A 172 -5.24 -7.56 0.65
CA ARG A 172 -5.47 -8.48 1.76
C ARG A 172 -6.92 -8.97 1.80
N ILE A 173 -7.89 -8.08 1.66
CA ILE A 173 -9.33 -8.41 1.61
C ILE A 173 -9.57 -9.40 0.46
N ARG A 174 -9.12 -9.09 -0.75
CA ARG A 174 -9.22 -10.00 -1.90
C ARG A 174 -8.64 -11.37 -1.59
N ARG A 175 -7.44 -11.43 -1.03
CA ARG A 175 -6.79 -12.72 -0.69
C ARG A 175 -7.60 -13.53 0.32
N ILE A 176 -8.11 -12.91 1.38
CA ILE A 176 -8.97 -13.55 2.39
C ILE A 176 -10.24 -14.08 1.75
N LEU A 177 -10.97 -13.23 1.04
CA LEU A 177 -12.24 -13.59 0.42
C LEU A 177 -12.07 -14.66 -0.67
N SER A 178 -11.02 -14.57 -1.49
CA SER A 178 -10.69 -15.59 -2.49
C SER A 178 -10.43 -16.95 -1.84
N SER A 179 -9.70 -16.99 -0.73
CA SER A 179 -9.38 -18.24 -0.03
C SER A 179 -10.63 -18.89 0.58
N ILE A 180 -11.49 -18.10 1.24
CA ILE A 180 -12.79 -18.58 1.77
C ILE A 180 -13.67 -19.11 0.63
N LEU A 181 -13.82 -18.33 -0.46
CA LEU A 181 -14.66 -18.72 -1.59
C LEU A 181 -14.12 -19.95 -2.31
N HIS A 182 -12.80 -20.06 -2.50
CA HIS A 182 -12.18 -21.23 -3.12
C HIS A 182 -12.43 -22.51 -2.32
N SER A 183 -12.25 -22.45 -1.00
CA SER A 183 -12.52 -23.57 -0.10
C SER A 183 -14.00 -23.97 -0.11
N ALA A 184 -14.92 -23.01 0.06
CA ALA A 184 -16.36 -23.27 -0.02
C ALA A 184 -16.80 -23.82 -1.38
N MET A 185 -16.20 -23.34 -2.48
CA MET A 185 -16.45 -23.87 -3.82
C MET A 185 -15.98 -25.31 -3.96
N SER A 186 -14.81 -25.66 -3.43
CA SER A 186 -14.29 -27.03 -3.49
C SER A 186 -15.22 -28.02 -2.78
N VAL A 187 -15.79 -27.63 -1.62
CA VAL A 187 -16.81 -28.44 -0.95
C VAL A 187 -18.12 -28.48 -1.76
N ALA A 188 -18.57 -27.34 -2.29
CA ALA A 188 -19.77 -27.27 -3.12
C ALA A 188 -19.68 -28.13 -4.39
N GLU A 189 -18.49 -28.19 -5.00
CA GLU A 189 -18.18 -29.06 -6.15
C GLU A 189 -18.27 -30.54 -5.77
N ALA A 190 -17.78 -30.91 -4.58
CA ALA A 190 -17.89 -32.27 -4.06
C ALA A 190 -19.32 -32.66 -3.65
N THR A 191 -20.18 -31.68 -3.31
CA THR A 191 -21.57 -31.90 -2.92
C THR A 191 -22.58 -31.10 -3.79
N PRO A 192 -22.78 -31.44 -5.07
CA PRO A 192 -23.56 -30.63 -6.01
C PRO A 192 -24.99 -30.32 -5.58
N ASN A 193 -25.63 -31.24 -4.83
CA ASN A 193 -27.00 -31.08 -4.34
C ASN A 193 -27.13 -29.96 -3.29
N GLN A 194 -26.04 -29.60 -2.61
CA GLN A 194 -25.97 -28.55 -1.60
C GLN A 194 -25.21 -27.31 -2.09
N ALA A 195 -24.76 -27.30 -3.35
CA ALA A 195 -23.88 -26.27 -3.88
C ALA A 195 -24.47 -24.85 -3.76
N ASP A 196 -25.73 -24.64 -4.17
CA ASP A 196 -26.36 -23.31 -4.09
C ASP A 196 -26.48 -22.84 -2.64
N THR A 197 -26.82 -23.74 -1.71
CA THR A 197 -26.95 -23.46 -0.27
C THR A 197 -25.61 -23.07 0.34
N ILE A 198 -24.53 -23.82 0.04
CA ILE A 198 -23.18 -23.54 0.53
C ILE A 198 -22.70 -22.18 0.02
N LEU A 199 -22.77 -21.96 -1.29
CA LEU A 199 -22.26 -20.74 -1.91
C LEU A 199 -23.07 -19.51 -1.49
N ARG A 200 -24.41 -19.62 -1.36
CA ARG A 200 -25.27 -18.52 -0.92
C ARG A 200 -24.99 -18.14 0.53
N GLY A 201 -24.92 -19.11 1.45
CA GLY A 201 -24.56 -18.87 2.85
C GLY A 201 -23.18 -18.24 3.00
N THR A 202 -22.19 -18.75 2.26
CA THR A 202 -20.82 -18.21 2.24
C THR A 202 -20.79 -16.76 1.76
N LEU A 203 -21.44 -16.46 0.63
CA LEU A 203 -21.48 -15.09 0.09
C LEU A 203 -22.16 -14.13 1.07
N ARG A 204 -23.31 -14.51 1.65
CA ARG A 204 -23.98 -13.66 2.65
C ARG A 204 -23.11 -13.42 3.87
N GLY A 205 -22.45 -14.45 4.37
CA GLY A 205 -21.53 -14.31 5.51
C GLY A 205 -20.41 -13.32 5.23
N ILE A 206 -19.80 -13.40 4.04
CA ILE A 206 -18.79 -12.45 3.57
C ILE A 206 -19.34 -11.02 3.49
N HIS A 207 -20.52 -10.83 2.87
CA HIS A 207 -21.16 -9.51 2.75
C HIS A 207 -21.40 -8.89 4.13
N THR A 208 -22.02 -9.64 5.04
CA THR A 208 -22.31 -9.20 6.40
C THR A 208 -21.02 -8.86 7.18
N ALA A 209 -19.95 -9.66 7.03
CA ALA A 209 -18.67 -9.39 7.66
C ALA A 209 -17.99 -8.11 7.13
N LEU A 210 -18.05 -7.88 5.82
CA LEU A 210 -17.51 -6.65 5.22
C LEU A 210 -18.26 -5.42 5.72
N ILE A 211 -19.59 -5.47 5.76
CA ILE A 211 -20.42 -4.38 6.31
C ILE A 211 -19.99 -4.08 7.75
N LYS A 212 -19.98 -5.09 8.63
CA LYS A 212 -19.55 -4.93 10.04
C LYS A 212 -18.13 -4.39 10.18
N SER A 213 -17.21 -4.82 9.33
CA SER A 213 -15.82 -4.35 9.34
C SER A 213 -15.72 -2.86 8.99
N ILE A 214 -16.48 -2.41 7.98
CA ILE A 214 -16.54 -1.00 7.60
C ILE A 214 -17.24 -0.18 8.69
N GLU A 215 -18.31 -0.68 9.30
CA GLU A 215 -18.98 0.00 10.42
C GLU A 215 -18.03 0.20 11.61
N LYS A 216 -17.29 -0.84 12.00
CA LYS A 216 -16.29 -0.76 13.07
C LYS A 216 -15.21 0.26 12.74
N PHE A 217 -14.72 0.27 11.50
CA PHE A 217 -13.74 1.27 11.05
C PHE A 217 -14.32 2.69 11.07
N ARG A 218 -15.55 2.89 10.60
CA ARG A 218 -16.26 4.17 10.66
C ARG A 218 -16.41 4.66 12.10
N GLN A 219 -16.79 3.79 13.03
CA GLN A 219 -16.86 4.13 14.46
C GLN A 219 -15.48 4.57 14.97
N TYR A 220 -14.42 3.84 14.64
CA TYR A 220 -13.05 4.23 15.00
C TYR A 220 -12.70 5.64 14.51
N LEU A 221 -13.02 5.99 13.26
CA LEU A 221 -12.77 7.33 12.70
C LEU A 221 -13.51 8.45 13.43
N LEU A 222 -14.72 8.17 13.97
CA LEU A 222 -15.52 9.14 14.71
C LEU A 222 -14.88 9.51 16.06
N TYR A 223 -14.25 8.54 16.73
CA TYR A 223 -13.77 8.70 18.11
C TYR A 223 -12.26 8.88 18.26
N VAL A 224 -11.44 8.56 17.24
CA VAL A 224 -9.98 8.72 17.35
C VAL A 224 -9.55 10.20 17.40
N PRO A 225 -8.60 10.60 18.29
CA PRO A 225 -8.12 11.98 18.40
C PRO A 225 -7.43 12.48 17.12
N GLU A 226 -7.50 13.79 16.85
CA GLU A 226 -6.96 14.38 15.61
C GLU A 226 -5.43 14.33 15.54
N GLU A 227 -4.74 14.30 16.68
CA GLU A 227 -3.29 14.17 16.80
C GLU A 227 -2.81 12.80 16.32
N VAL A 228 -3.55 11.74 16.67
CA VAL A 228 -3.28 10.37 16.23
C VAL A 228 -3.59 10.22 14.75
N LYS A 229 -4.66 10.86 14.25
CA LYS A 229 -5.03 10.80 12.83
C LYS A 229 -3.97 11.39 11.89
N ALA A 230 -3.24 12.42 12.34
CA ALA A 230 -2.21 13.05 11.53
C ALA A 230 -1.02 12.12 11.25
N LEU A 231 -0.74 11.17 12.16
CA LEU A 231 0.35 10.20 12.04
C LEU A 231 0.06 9.12 10.98
N TYR A 232 -1.22 8.82 10.74
CA TYR A 232 -1.67 7.76 9.83
C TYR A 232 -2.30 8.30 8.53
N ARG A 233 -1.93 9.52 8.13
CA ARG A 233 -2.57 10.22 7.00
C ARG A 233 -2.46 9.43 5.70
N ASP A 234 -1.30 8.83 5.43
CA ASP A 234 -1.06 8.16 4.15
C ASP A 234 -1.74 6.78 4.11
N GLU A 235 -1.78 6.09 5.25
CA GLU A 235 -2.57 4.87 5.45
C GLU A 235 -4.07 5.13 5.24
N TYR A 236 -4.58 6.27 5.71
CA TYR A 236 -5.96 6.66 5.44
C TYR A 236 -6.25 6.94 3.96
N LYS A 237 -5.32 7.52 3.20
CA LYS A 237 -5.51 7.65 1.75
C LYS A 237 -5.56 6.30 1.06
N THR A 238 -4.74 5.35 1.50
CA THR A 238 -4.81 3.99 0.98
C THR A 238 -6.20 3.41 1.28
N ILE A 239 -6.69 3.49 2.50
CA ILE A 239 -8.04 3.01 2.86
C ILE A 239 -9.14 3.71 2.05
N GLU A 240 -9.01 5.02 1.79
CA GLU A 240 -9.92 5.79 0.94
C GLU A 240 -10.06 5.16 -0.46
N VAL A 241 -8.93 4.89 -1.10
CA VAL A 241 -8.89 4.27 -2.44
C VAL A 241 -9.51 2.88 -2.40
N GLU A 242 -9.27 2.09 -1.37
CA GLU A 242 -9.79 0.72 -1.28
C GLU A 242 -11.30 0.70 -1.05
N LEU A 243 -11.83 1.60 -0.22
CA LEU A 243 -13.26 1.73 0.00
C LEU A 243 -13.99 2.26 -1.25
N ASP A 244 -13.41 3.22 -1.97
CA ASP A 244 -13.96 3.72 -3.24
C ASP A 244 -14.07 2.62 -4.30
N ASN A 245 -13.20 1.61 -4.24
CA ASN A 245 -13.16 0.51 -5.20
C ASN A 245 -13.93 -0.75 -4.78
N VAL A 246 -14.71 -0.69 -3.68
CA VAL A 246 -15.44 -1.86 -3.16
C VAL A 246 -16.41 -2.46 -4.20
N ASP A 247 -16.96 -1.63 -5.09
CA ASP A 247 -17.87 -2.03 -6.17
C ASP A 247 -17.25 -3.05 -7.13
N THR A 248 -15.93 -3.04 -7.26
CA THR A 248 -15.20 -3.93 -8.17
C THR A 248 -14.57 -5.12 -7.45
N LEU A 249 -14.68 -5.18 -6.11
CA LEU A 249 -14.02 -6.17 -5.26
C LEU A 249 -14.40 -7.60 -5.66
N PHE A 250 -15.71 -7.89 -5.69
CA PHE A 250 -16.22 -9.22 -6.03
C PHE A 250 -15.92 -9.60 -7.48
N THR A 251 -16.06 -8.67 -8.43
CA THR A 251 -15.71 -8.90 -9.83
C THR A 251 -14.25 -9.32 -9.99
N GLN A 252 -13.33 -8.66 -9.29
CA GLN A 252 -11.91 -9.00 -9.32
C GLN A 252 -11.62 -10.36 -8.68
N ILE A 253 -12.30 -10.68 -7.56
CA ILE A 253 -12.17 -11.97 -6.88
C ILE A 253 -12.64 -13.11 -7.78
N PHE A 254 -13.85 -12.99 -8.37
CA PHE A 254 -14.41 -14.02 -9.24
C PHE A 254 -13.55 -14.23 -10.48
N HIS A 255 -13.02 -13.15 -11.08
CA HIS A 255 -12.08 -13.27 -12.19
C HIS A 255 -10.82 -14.06 -11.79
N GLY A 256 -10.27 -13.80 -10.59
CA GLY A 256 -9.13 -14.57 -10.06
C GLY A 256 -9.46 -16.06 -9.89
N LEU A 257 -10.64 -16.39 -9.37
CA LEU A 257 -11.06 -17.77 -9.14
C LEU A 257 -11.20 -18.60 -10.43
N LYS A 258 -11.52 -17.98 -11.59
CA LYS A 258 -11.63 -18.68 -12.89
C LYS A 258 -10.38 -19.44 -13.30
N SER A 259 -9.20 -19.02 -12.82
CA SER A 259 -7.92 -19.64 -13.20
C SER A 259 -7.64 -20.99 -12.52
N HIS A 260 -8.31 -21.28 -11.40
CA HIS A 260 -8.03 -22.46 -10.56
C HIS A 260 -9.28 -23.27 -10.19
N ASN A 261 -10.46 -22.87 -10.67
CA ASN A 261 -11.74 -23.51 -10.32
C ASN A 261 -12.57 -23.83 -11.56
N ASN A 262 -13.59 -24.68 -11.40
CA ASN A 262 -14.51 -25.00 -12.48
C ASN A 262 -15.28 -23.74 -12.94
N PRO A 263 -15.22 -23.36 -14.24
CA PRO A 263 -15.91 -22.17 -14.74
C PRO A 263 -17.42 -22.16 -14.45
N ALA A 264 -18.08 -23.32 -14.44
CA ALA A 264 -19.51 -23.42 -14.17
C ALA A 264 -19.85 -23.07 -12.71
N PHE A 265 -18.97 -23.39 -11.76
CA PHE A 265 -19.16 -23.02 -10.35
C PHE A 265 -18.84 -21.55 -10.10
N VAL A 266 -17.86 -20.98 -10.82
CA VAL A 266 -17.61 -19.53 -10.76
C VAL A 266 -18.79 -18.74 -11.33
N GLU A 267 -19.37 -19.16 -12.47
CA GLU A 267 -20.56 -18.53 -13.04
C GLU A 267 -21.77 -18.64 -12.10
N LYS A 268 -21.92 -19.79 -11.44
CA LYS A 268 -22.92 -19.97 -10.39
C LYS A 268 -22.72 -19.00 -9.21
N LEU A 269 -21.48 -18.82 -8.76
CA LEU A 269 -21.12 -17.88 -7.70
C LEU A 269 -21.41 -16.43 -8.11
N GLU A 270 -21.05 -16.05 -9.34
CA GLU A 270 -21.33 -14.72 -9.94
C GLU A 270 -22.84 -14.44 -9.91
N ARG A 271 -23.66 -15.36 -10.40
CA ARG A 271 -25.13 -15.26 -10.38
C ARG A 271 -25.69 -15.12 -8.97
N LEU A 272 -25.25 -15.95 -8.02
CA LEU A 272 -25.71 -15.88 -6.63
C LEU A 272 -25.33 -14.57 -5.97
N ASN A 273 -24.15 -14.03 -6.27
CA ASN A 273 -23.73 -12.74 -5.78
C ASN A 273 -24.62 -11.61 -6.34
N GLU A 274 -24.93 -11.63 -7.64
CA GLU A 274 -25.85 -10.67 -8.25
C GLU A 274 -27.24 -10.70 -7.59
N GLU A 275 -27.78 -11.89 -7.30
CA GLU A 275 -29.05 -12.06 -6.58
C GLU A 275 -29.00 -11.41 -5.18
N ILE A 276 -27.90 -11.59 -4.44
CA ILE A 276 -27.70 -11.00 -3.11
C ILE A 276 -27.57 -9.47 -3.19
N THR A 277 -26.76 -8.95 -4.12
CA THR A 277 -26.50 -7.51 -4.25
C THR A 277 -27.69 -6.74 -4.79
N THR A 278 -28.50 -7.35 -5.67
CA THR A 278 -29.72 -6.71 -6.20
C THR A 278 -30.76 -6.48 -5.09
N GLY A 279 -30.65 -7.19 -3.96
CA GLY A 279 -31.49 -7.01 -2.78
C GLY A 279 -30.98 -5.99 -1.74
N SER A 280 -29.69 -5.65 -1.73
CA SER A 280 -29.09 -4.73 -0.76
C SER A 280 -27.81 -4.08 -1.29
N ASP A 281 -27.88 -2.78 -1.60
CA ASP A 281 -26.71 -1.96 -2.00
C ASP A 281 -26.01 -1.35 -0.77
N GLU A 282 -26.19 -1.97 0.39
CA GLU A 282 -25.75 -1.46 1.70
C GLU A 282 -24.24 -1.37 1.83
N LEU A 283 -23.50 -2.40 1.38
CA LEU A 283 -22.04 -2.42 1.43
C LEU A 283 -21.45 -1.23 0.66
N LYS A 284 -21.97 -0.97 -0.55
CA LYS A 284 -21.57 0.16 -1.40
C LYS A 284 -21.87 1.49 -0.73
N ARG A 285 -23.12 1.68 -0.29
CA ARG A 285 -23.55 2.90 0.40
C ARG A 285 -22.69 3.19 1.63
N LEU A 286 -22.49 2.18 2.48
CA LEU A 286 -21.72 2.30 3.71
C LEU A 286 -20.24 2.64 3.42
N SER A 287 -19.67 2.04 2.37
CA SER A 287 -18.32 2.34 1.92
C SER A 287 -18.18 3.81 1.50
N GLN A 288 -19.10 4.32 0.67
CA GLN A 288 -19.12 5.71 0.21
C GLN A 288 -19.29 6.70 1.37
N GLU A 289 -20.24 6.45 2.27
CA GLU A 289 -20.44 7.27 3.48
C GLU A 289 -19.16 7.31 4.34
N THR A 290 -18.45 6.19 4.44
CA THR A 290 -17.21 6.10 5.23
C THR A 290 -16.06 6.84 4.56
N VAL A 291 -15.97 6.81 3.22
CA VAL A 291 -15.02 7.63 2.44
C VAL A 291 -15.27 9.11 2.63
N GLU A 292 -16.53 9.56 2.56
CA GLU A 292 -16.88 10.96 2.77
C GLU A 292 -16.49 11.43 4.18
N LEU A 293 -16.78 10.60 5.20
CA LEU A 293 -16.34 10.86 6.57
C LEU A 293 -14.81 10.99 6.63
N LEU A 294 -14.08 10.07 6.01
CA LEU A 294 -12.62 10.07 6.00
C LEU A 294 -12.05 11.34 5.35
N ARG A 295 -12.55 11.70 4.16
CA ARG A 295 -12.19 12.93 3.44
C ARG A 295 -12.43 14.17 4.29
N SER A 296 -13.58 14.24 4.95
CA SER A 296 -13.94 15.38 5.83
C SER A 296 -12.95 15.53 6.98
N ARG A 297 -12.49 14.42 7.57
CA ARG A 297 -11.53 14.41 8.67
C ARG A 297 -10.13 14.80 8.20
N LEU A 298 -9.64 14.22 7.10
CA LEU A 298 -8.34 14.56 6.52
C LEU A 298 -8.24 16.05 6.13
N ALA A 299 -9.34 16.63 5.61
CA ALA A 299 -9.40 18.05 5.28
C ALA A 299 -9.23 18.96 6.53
N ARG A 300 -9.76 18.56 7.69
CA ARG A 300 -9.58 19.31 8.95
C ARG A 300 -8.13 19.28 9.44
N ILE A 301 -7.45 18.14 9.31
CA ILE A 301 -6.02 18.02 9.63
C ILE A 301 -5.18 18.93 8.72
N LYS A 302 -5.51 18.99 7.42
CA LYS A 302 -4.82 19.87 6.45
C LYS A 302 -4.93 21.35 6.86
N ARG A 303 -6.09 21.79 7.38
CA ARG A 303 -6.28 23.17 7.87
C ARG A 303 -5.41 23.49 9.09
N GLY A 304 -5.32 22.60 10.08
CA GLY A 304 -4.45 22.78 11.25
C GLY A 304 -2.95 22.78 10.91
N VAL A 305 -2.53 21.99 9.91
CA VAL A 305 -1.16 22.00 9.40
C VAL A 305 -0.86 23.26 8.59
N THR A 306 -1.81 23.81 7.82
CA THR A 306 -1.60 25.07 7.06
C THR A 306 -1.42 26.30 7.95
N GLU A 307 -1.97 26.34 9.17
CA GLU A 307 -1.67 27.42 10.12
C GLU A 307 -0.22 27.36 10.65
N ARG A 308 0.29 26.16 10.94
CA ARG A 308 1.73 25.95 11.21
C ARG A 308 2.59 26.15 9.96
N GLY A 309 2.10 25.75 8.80
CA GLY A 309 2.71 25.91 7.48
C GLY A 309 2.84 27.37 7.06
N ASN A 310 1.88 28.24 7.41
CA ASN A 310 1.98 29.68 7.20
C ASN A 310 3.07 30.34 8.07
N LYS A 311 3.42 29.76 9.22
CA LYS A 311 4.62 30.14 9.98
C LYS A 311 5.91 29.67 9.29
N LEU A 312 5.90 28.47 8.70
CA LEU A 312 7.04 27.88 7.97
C LEU A 312 7.27 28.47 6.56
N LEU A 313 6.24 28.92 5.85
CA LEU A 313 6.34 29.59 4.55
C LEU A 313 6.98 30.99 4.66
N LYS A 314 7.06 31.53 5.88
CA LYS A 314 7.86 32.71 6.20
C LYS A 314 9.33 32.38 6.50
N SER A 315 9.72 31.10 6.47
CA SER A 315 11.12 30.68 6.66
C SER A 315 11.96 30.99 5.41
N LYS A 316 13.27 31.19 5.62
CA LYS A 316 14.23 31.47 4.54
C LYS A 316 14.23 30.40 3.43
N SER A 317 14.14 29.11 3.80
CA SER A 317 14.12 28.01 2.82
C SER A 317 12.90 28.05 1.88
N ALA A 318 11.72 28.40 2.40
CA ALA A 318 10.52 28.55 1.57
C ALA A 318 10.60 29.78 0.64
N GLN A 319 11.29 30.85 1.06
CA GLN A 319 11.55 32.02 0.22
C GLN A 319 12.51 31.70 -0.93
N GLU A 320 13.53 30.87 -0.68
CA GLU A 320 14.47 30.40 -1.69
C GLU A 320 13.80 29.49 -2.73
N ALA A 321 12.96 28.53 -2.30
CA ALA A 321 12.20 27.68 -3.22
C ALA A 321 11.25 28.51 -4.12
N LYS A 322 10.62 29.56 -3.57
CA LYS A 322 9.80 30.50 -4.34
C LYS A 322 10.62 31.29 -5.36
N ALA A 323 11.82 31.74 -4.98
CA ALA A 323 12.73 32.43 -5.88
C ALA A 323 13.21 31.51 -7.03
N MET A 324 13.48 30.23 -6.74
CA MET A 324 13.82 29.23 -7.75
C MET A 324 12.67 28.96 -8.71
N GLY A 325 11.43 28.84 -8.21
CA GLY A 325 10.24 28.68 -9.04
C GLY A 325 9.99 29.87 -9.98
N ALA A 326 10.20 31.10 -9.51
CA ALA A 326 10.08 32.31 -10.32
C ALA A 326 11.14 32.35 -11.44
N ARG A 327 12.37 31.93 -11.15
CA ARG A 327 13.46 31.84 -12.14
C ARG A 327 13.18 30.75 -13.18
N ALA A 328 12.70 29.57 -12.77
CA ALA A 328 12.33 28.48 -13.67
C ALA A 328 11.21 28.90 -14.64
N TRP A 329 10.20 29.63 -14.14
CA TRP A 329 9.13 30.17 -14.96
C TRP A 329 9.61 31.24 -15.95
N SER A 330 10.53 32.13 -15.53
CA SER A 330 11.14 33.13 -16.42
C SER A 330 11.95 32.48 -17.54
N VAL A 331 12.72 31.44 -17.25
CA VAL A 331 13.51 30.70 -18.25
C VAL A 331 12.58 30.01 -19.26
N ALA A 332 11.50 29.38 -18.79
CA ALA A 332 10.49 28.77 -19.66
C ALA A 332 9.80 29.80 -20.57
N LYS A 333 9.47 30.98 -20.03
CA LYS A 333 8.88 32.09 -20.79
C LYS A 333 9.84 32.60 -21.88
N SER A 334 11.11 32.83 -21.55
CA SER A 334 12.12 33.26 -22.52
C SER A 334 12.38 32.21 -23.61
N ALA A 335 12.34 30.92 -23.26
CA ALA A 335 12.44 29.83 -24.24
C ALA A 335 11.22 29.79 -25.19
N MET A 336 10.01 30.02 -24.68
CA MET A 336 8.80 30.12 -25.51
C MET A 336 8.81 31.34 -26.42
N GLU A 337 9.20 32.52 -25.91
CA GLU A 337 9.31 33.75 -26.71
C GLU A 337 10.40 33.65 -27.80
N GLY A 338 11.52 32.98 -27.50
CA GLY A 338 12.56 32.66 -28.48
C GLY A 338 12.09 31.70 -29.56
N ALA A 339 11.32 30.66 -29.19
CA ALA A 339 10.73 29.72 -30.14
C ALA A 339 9.69 30.39 -31.07
N ILE A 340 8.88 31.30 -30.53
CA ILE A 340 7.88 32.06 -31.30
C ILE A 340 8.54 33.04 -32.27
N LYS A 341 9.61 33.75 -31.84
CA LYS A 341 10.39 34.61 -32.74
C LYS A 341 11.09 33.81 -33.84
N GLY A 342 11.72 32.69 -33.49
CA GLY A 342 12.37 31.80 -34.47
C GLY A 342 11.38 31.23 -35.50
N ALA A 343 10.17 30.85 -35.08
CA ALA A 343 9.12 30.41 -35.99
C ALA A 343 8.63 31.53 -36.92
N LYS A 344 8.53 32.76 -36.41
CA LYS A 344 8.10 33.93 -37.19
C LYS A 344 9.14 34.35 -38.23
N ASP A 345 10.42 34.37 -37.87
CA ASP A 345 11.53 34.70 -38.78
C ASP A 345 11.69 33.67 -39.91
N VAL A 346 11.32 32.41 -39.67
CA VAL A 346 11.31 31.35 -40.70
C VAL A 346 10.09 31.46 -41.62
N MET A 347 8.98 32.00 -41.12
CA MET A 347 7.78 32.27 -41.94
C MET A 347 7.91 33.54 -42.79
N GLU A 348 8.63 34.57 -42.32
CA GLU A 348 8.87 35.82 -43.08
C GLU A 348 9.99 35.69 -44.13
N LYS A 349 10.79 34.61 -44.09
CA LYS A 349 11.84 34.29 -45.09
C LYS A 349 11.41 33.26 -46.15
N LYS A 350 10.13 32.90 -46.20
CA LYS A 350 9.49 32.18 -47.30
C LYS A 350 8.56 33.12 -48.04
#